data_AF-A0A962DYJ2-F1
#
_entry.id   AF-A0A962DYJ2-F1
#
_cell.length_a   1.000
_cell.length_b   1.000
_cell.length_c   1.000
_cell.angle_alpha   90.00
_cell.angle_beta   90.00
_cell.angle_gamma   90.00
#
_symmetry.space_group_name_H-M   'P 1'
#
loop_
_entity.id
_entity.type
_entity.pdbx_description
1 polymer ?
#
loop_
_entity_poly.entity_id
_entity_poly.type
_entity_poly.pdbx_seq_one_letter_code
_entity_poly.pdbx_strand_id
1 'polypeptide(L)'
;MAVSVFDLFKVGIGPSSSHTVGPMRAAFLFCRQLEHRNLLDEIDTIQTELFGSLGHTGRGHGTDKAIILGLSGYEPDKIDPDIIDDLLLKVEKNKAIEISP
;
A
#
# COMPACT_ATOMS: atom_id res chain seq x y z
N MET A 1 23.70 9.88 13.59
CA MET A 1 22.76 9.04 12.82
C MET A 1 23.60 8.17 11.90
N ALA A 2 23.55 6.85 12.04
CA ALA A 2 24.29 5.93 11.17
C ALA A 2 23.44 5.62 9.93
N VAL A 3 24.06 5.59 8.76
CA VAL A 3 23.41 5.20 7.49
C VAL A 3 24.01 3.87 7.05
N SER A 4 23.17 2.87 6.79
CA SER A 4 23.58 1.54 6.34
C SER A 4 23.52 1.42 4.80
N VAL A 5 24.29 0.49 4.23
CA VAL A 5 24.14 0.11 2.81
C VAL A 5 22.72 -0.39 2.50
N PHE A 6 22.08 -1.05 3.47
CA PHE A 6 20.70 -1.49 3.37
C PHE A 6 19.69 -0.34 3.43
N ASP A 7 20.10 0.86 3.85
CA ASP A 7 19.24 2.05 3.76
C ASP A 7 19.21 2.63 2.35
N LEU A 8 20.31 2.47 1.61
CA LEU A 8 20.48 2.97 0.24
C LEU A 8 19.90 2.00 -0.79
N PHE A 9 20.06 0.69 -0.58
CA PHE A 9 19.63 -0.34 -1.52
C PHE A 9 18.55 -1.21 -0.89
N LYS A 10 17.29 -0.95 -1.27
CA LYS A 10 16.11 -1.70 -0.82
C LYS A 10 15.39 -2.32 -2.00
N VAL A 11 15.01 -3.58 -1.85
CA VAL A 11 14.06 -4.22 -2.75
C VAL A 11 12.69 -3.55 -2.56
N GLY A 12 11.97 -3.37 -3.65
CA GLY A 12 10.63 -2.80 -3.66
C GLY A 12 10.03 -2.84 -5.06
N ILE A 13 8.84 -2.29 -5.19
CA ILE A 13 8.11 -2.21 -6.45
C ILE A 13 8.17 -0.81 -7.07
N GLY A 14 8.31 -0.77 -8.41
CA GLY A 14 8.29 0.47 -9.18
C GLY A 14 6.88 1.06 -9.36
N PRO A 15 6.76 2.29 -9.90
CA PRO A 15 7.84 3.08 -10.50
C PRO A 15 8.58 4.02 -9.53
N SER A 16 8.11 4.22 -8.29
CA SER A 16 8.63 5.26 -7.40
C SER A 16 8.76 4.84 -5.95
N SER A 17 9.93 5.04 -5.34
CA SER A 17 10.09 4.79 -3.90
C SER A 17 9.23 5.71 -3.04
N SER A 18 9.06 6.97 -3.42
CA SER A 18 8.31 7.97 -2.64
C SER A 18 6.80 7.92 -2.87
N HIS A 19 6.36 7.53 -4.07
CA HIS A 19 4.94 7.55 -4.44
C HIS A 19 4.33 6.14 -4.61
N THR A 20 5.15 5.08 -4.54
CA THR A 20 4.68 3.69 -4.61
C THR A 20 5.06 2.92 -3.35
N VAL A 21 6.37 2.73 -3.09
CA VAL A 21 6.84 1.92 -1.95
C VAL A 21 6.41 2.52 -0.61
N GLY A 22 6.60 3.83 -0.42
CA GLY A 22 6.22 4.54 0.80
C GLY A 22 4.73 4.41 1.11
N PRO A 23 3.83 4.82 0.19
CA PRO A 23 2.37 4.70 0.39
C PRO A 23 1.89 3.27 0.61
N MET A 24 2.40 2.28 -0.14
CA MET A 24 2.03 0.87 0.05
C MET A 24 2.41 0.38 1.45
N ARG A 25 3.62 0.69 1.90
CA ARG A 25 4.08 0.32 3.24
C ARG A 25 3.29 1.03 4.34
N ALA A 26 2.91 2.29 4.15
CA ALA A 26 2.07 3.02 5.10
C ALA A 26 0.68 2.38 5.24
N ALA A 27 0.06 1.99 4.13
CA ALA A 27 -1.23 1.29 4.11
C ALA A 27 -1.14 -0.09 4.79
N PHE A 28 -0.10 -0.88 4.49
CA PHE A 28 0.13 -2.17 5.15
C PHE A 28 0.28 -2.02 6.67
N LEU A 29 1.11 -1.07 7.11
CA LEU A 29 1.31 -0.81 8.54
C LEU A 29 0.03 -0.34 9.24
N PHE A 30 -0.83 0.42 8.55
CA PHE A 30 -2.14 0.79 9.08
C PHE A 30 -3.01 -0.44 9.34
N CYS A 31 -3.12 -1.38 8.39
CA CYS A 31 -3.85 -2.63 8.57
C CYS A 31 -3.29 -3.47 9.72
N ARG A 32 -1.96 -3.61 9.83
CA ARG A 32 -1.30 -4.29 10.95
C ARG A 32 -1.60 -3.63 12.30
N GLN A 33 -1.70 -2.30 12.33
CA GLN A 33 -2.05 -1.57 13.55
C GLN A 33 -3.53 -1.79 13.94
N LEU A 34 -4.44 -1.90 12.97
CA LEU A 34 -5.83 -2.25 13.21
C LEU A 34 -5.97 -3.68 13.76
N GLU A 35 -5.25 -4.64 13.16
CA GLU A 35 -5.17 -6.03 13.63
C GLU A 35 -4.69 -6.09 15.08
N HIS A 36 -3.56 -5.45 15.39
CA HIS A 36 -2.99 -5.43 16.74
C HIS A 36 -3.93 -4.80 17.78
N ARG A 37 -4.87 -3.95 17.35
CA ARG A 37 -5.88 -3.34 18.22
C ARG A 37 -7.20 -4.12 18.27
N ASN A 38 -7.30 -5.25 17.56
CA ASN A 38 -8.52 -6.03 17.36
C ASN A 38 -9.69 -5.20 16.81
N LEU A 39 -9.40 -4.27 15.89
CA LEU A 39 -10.42 -3.37 15.31
C LEU A 39 -10.87 -3.80 13.91
N LEU A 40 -10.25 -4.81 13.30
CA LEU A 40 -10.55 -5.19 11.91
C LEU A 40 -12.02 -5.57 11.71
N ASP A 41 -12.59 -6.33 12.64
CA ASP A 41 -13.99 -6.79 12.57
C ASP A 41 -15.01 -5.66 12.79
N GLU A 42 -14.57 -4.49 13.26
CA GLU A 42 -15.42 -3.32 13.54
C GLU A 42 -15.39 -2.29 12.40
N ILE A 43 -14.62 -2.52 11.33
CA ILE A 43 -14.37 -1.54 10.27
C ILE A 43 -15.11 -1.90 9.00
N ASP A 44 -16.12 -1.10 8.67
CA ASP A 44 -16.85 -1.19 7.40
C ASP A 44 -16.25 -0.33 6.29
N THR A 45 -15.45 0.68 6.62
CA THR A 45 -14.95 1.65 5.64
C THR A 45 -13.60 2.24 6.04
N ILE A 46 -12.68 2.32 5.07
CA ILE A 46 -11.41 3.03 5.18
C ILE A 46 -11.41 4.19 4.19
N GLN A 47 -11.04 5.37 4.67
CA GLN A 47 -10.80 6.56 3.84
C GLN A 47 -9.31 6.86 3.82
N THR A 48 -8.75 7.06 2.62
CA THR A 48 -7.37 7.52 2.45
C THR A 48 -7.37 8.87 1.75
N GLU A 49 -6.62 9.83 2.31
CA GLU A 49 -6.50 11.18 1.78
C GLU A 49 -5.04 11.47 1.43
N LEU A 50 -4.82 12.03 0.23
CA LEU A 50 -3.49 12.34 -0.28
C LEU A 50 -3.27 13.86 -0.28
N PHE A 51 -2.22 14.30 0.42
CA PHE A 51 -1.90 15.71 0.58
C PHE A 51 -0.64 16.11 -0.22
N GLY A 52 -0.52 17.41 -0.54
CA GLY A 52 0.67 17.98 -1.18
C GLY A 52 1.05 17.27 -2.48
N SER A 53 2.35 17.10 -2.74
CA SER A 53 2.86 16.49 -3.98
C SER A 53 2.31 15.09 -4.24
N LEU A 54 2.01 14.32 -3.18
CA LEU A 54 1.45 12.98 -3.27
C LEU A 54 0.04 12.99 -3.86
N GLY A 55 -0.80 13.95 -3.44
CA GLY A 55 -2.13 14.15 -4.02
C GLY A 55 -2.09 14.65 -5.47
N HIS A 56 -1.13 15.52 -5.80
CA HIS A 56 -1.04 16.13 -7.13
C HIS A 56 -0.53 15.16 -8.20
N THR A 57 0.37 14.25 -7.84
CA THR A 57 1.05 13.37 -8.81
C THR A 57 0.79 11.89 -8.59
N GLY A 58 0.03 11.52 -7.56
CA GLY A 58 -0.11 10.14 -7.10
C GLY A 58 -0.67 9.19 -8.15
N ARG A 59 -1.68 9.61 -8.93
CA ARG A 59 -2.24 8.79 -10.02
C ARG A 59 -1.21 8.40 -11.09
N GLY A 60 -0.33 9.32 -11.48
CA GLY A 60 0.72 9.06 -12.47
C GLY A 60 1.82 8.12 -11.96
N HIS A 61 1.96 7.98 -10.64
CA HIS A 61 2.95 7.12 -9.99
C HIS A 61 2.34 5.84 -9.39
N GLY A 62 1.04 5.59 -9.60
CA GLY A 62 0.34 4.43 -9.06
C GLY A 62 0.16 4.45 -7.53
N THR A 63 0.13 5.63 -6.90
CA THR A 63 -0.04 5.77 -5.45
C THR A 63 -1.37 5.18 -4.95
N ASP A 64 -2.44 5.34 -5.72
CA ASP A 64 -3.75 4.74 -5.43
C ASP A 64 -3.67 3.22 -5.45
N LYS A 65 -3.08 2.63 -6.49
CA LYS A 65 -2.82 1.18 -6.59
C LYS A 65 -1.97 0.68 -5.42
N ALA A 66 -0.89 1.40 -5.11
CA ALA A 66 0.01 1.09 -4.00
C ALA A 66 -0.73 1.03 -2.67
N ILE A 67 -1.62 1.99 -2.41
CA ILE A 67 -2.46 2.00 -1.19
C ILE A 67 -3.41 0.83 -1.16
N ILE A 68 -4.09 0.52 -2.28
CA ILE A 68 -5.01 -0.63 -2.36
C ILE A 68 -4.26 -1.93 -2.05
N LEU A 69 -3.09 -2.15 -2.64
CA LEU A 69 -2.28 -3.35 -2.40
C LEU A 69 -1.83 -3.43 -0.93
N GLY A 70 -1.39 -2.31 -0.35
CA GLY A 70 -1.01 -2.27 1.06
C GLY A 70 -2.18 -2.55 2.00
N LEU A 71 -3.36 -1.98 1.73
CA LEU A 71 -4.59 -2.27 2.49
C LEU A 71 -5.07 -3.71 2.33
N SER A 72 -4.71 -4.36 1.21
CA SER A 72 -4.99 -5.77 0.94
C SER A 72 -3.95 -6.72 1.55
N GLY A 73 -3.00 -6.22 2.35
CA GLY A 73 -2.03 -7.04 3.09
C GLY A 73 -0.68 -7.26 2.42
N TYR A 74 -0.43 -6.62 1.27
CA TYR A 74 0.80 -6.86 0.54
C TYR A 74 1.90 -5.88 0.94
N GLU A 75 3.11 -6.42 1.14
CA GLU A 75 4.32 -5.63 1.35
C GLU A 75 5.05 -5.37 0.02
N PRO A 76 5.58 -4.15 -0.21
CA PRO A 76 6.16 -3.76 -1.49
C PRO A 76 7.41 -4.57 -1.89
N ASP A 77 8.09 -5.20 -0.95
CA ASP A 77 9.28 -6.03 -1.13
C ASP A 77 8.99 -7.54 -1.19
N LYS A 78 7.73 -7.95 -1.01
CA LYS A 78 7.32 -9.36 -0.97
C LYS A 78 6.22 -9.72 -1.98
N ILE A 79 5.51 -8.73 -2.50
CA ILE A 79 4.45 -8.95 -3.49
C ILE A 79 5.02 -9.51 -4.80
N ASP A 80 4.35 -10.52 -5.36
CA ASP A 80 4.59 -10.98 -6.72
C ASP A 80 4.01 -9.94 -7.71
N PRO A 81 4.82 -9.33 -8.59
CA PRO A 81 4.32 -8.37 -9.55
C PRO A 81 3.26 -8.93 -10.50
N ASP A 82 3.30 -10.24 -10.79
CA ASP A 82 2.43 -10.87 -11.80
C ASP A 82 0.97 -10.97 -11.34
N ILE A 83 0.69 -10.89 -10.04
CA ILE A 83 -0.67 -10.98 -9.49
C ILE A 83 -1.36 -9.60 -9.33
N ILE A 84 -0.62 -8.50 -9.51
CA ILE A 84 -1.09 -7.16 -9.15
C ILE A 84 -2.30 -6.74 -9.96
N ASP A 85 -2.26 -6.93 -11.27
CA ASP A 85 -3.35 -6.51 -12.15
C ASP A 85 -4.65 -7.26 -11.83
N ASP A 86 -4.56 -8.56 -11.55
CA ASP A 86 -5.71 -9.37 -11.14
C ASP A 86 -6.29 -8.93 -9.80
N LEU A 87 -5.46 -8.58 -8.82
CA LEU A 87 -5.89 -8.07 -7.52
C LEU A 87 -6.63 -6.73 -7.68
N LEU A 88 -6.06 -5.80 -8.45
CA LEU A 88 -6.65 -4.49 -8.68
C LEU A 88 -7.99 -4.61 -9.43
N LEU A 89 -8.07 -5.49 -10.42
CA LEU A 89 -9.31 -5.77 -11.15
C LEU A 89 -10.40 -6.34 -10.24
N LYS A 90 -10.04 -7.23 -9.30
CA LYS A 90 -10.98 -7.76 -8.30
C LYS A 90 -11.54 -6.65 -7.42
N VAL A 91 -10.68 -5.79 -6.89
CA VAL A 91 -11.11 -4.65 -6.06
C VAL A 91 -11.99 -3.69 -6.85
N GLU A 92 -11.61 -3.36 -8.08
CA GLU A 92 -12.40 -2.47 -8.93
C GLU A 92 -13.79 -3.05 -9.25
N LYS A 93 -13.87 -4.35 -9.53
CA LYS A 93 -15.11 -5.06 -9.86
C LYS A 93 -16.02 -5.20 -8.65
N ASN A 94 -15.47 -5.56 -7.49
CA ASN A 94 -16.24 -5.82 -6.28
C ASN A 94 -16.58 -4.54 -5.52
N LYS A 95 -15.89 -3.43 -5.80
CA LYS A 95 -15.97 -2.17 -5.04
C LYS A 95 -15.73 -2.39 -3.54
N ALA A 96 -14.90 -3.38 -3.21
CA ALA A 96 -14.56 -3.79 -1.87
C ALA A 96 -13.10 -4.24 -1.82
N ILE A 97 -12.46 -4.03 -0.68
CA ILE A 97 -11.11 -4.50 -0.37
C ILE A 97 -11.23 -5.50 0.76
N GLU A 98 -10.60 -6.65 0.62
CA GLU A 98 -10.40 -7.58 1.72
C GLU A 98 -9.20 -7.12 2.52
N ILE A 99 -9.43 -6.67 3.75
CA ILE A 99 -8.35 -6.22 4.62
C ILE A 99 -7.75 -7.47 5.28
N SER A 100 -6.59 -7.89 4.78
CA SER A 100 -5.80 -8.96 5.37
C SER A 100 -4.45 -8.38 5.79
N PRO A 101 -3.92 -8.70 6.96
CA PRO A 101 -2.57 -8.32 7.37
C PRO A 101 -1.47 -9.30 6.90
#